data_AF-A0A1X6ZCH0-F1
#
_entry.id   AF-A0A1X6ZCH0-F1
#
_cell.length_a   1.000
_cell.length_b   1.000
_cell.length_c   1.000
_cell.angle_alpha   90.00
_cell.angle_beta   90.00
_cell.angle_gamma   90.00
#
_symmetry.space_group_name_H-M   'P 1'
#
loop_
_entity.id
_entity.type
_entity.pdbx_description
1 polymer ?
#
loop_
_entity_poly.entity_id
_entity_poly.type
_entity_poly.pdbx_seq_one_letter_code
_entity_poly.pdbx_strand_id
1 'polypeptide(L)' 'MRSMRRGIKEMDIILSRYAAARLDALGEAQLDLYDRLLCENDQDLYQWVTGQVAPPDPFGDLVAEIALLSDASRSAVK' A
#
# COMPACT_ATOMS: atom_id res chain seq x y z
N MET A 1 -0.63 13.28 20.97
CA MET A 1 0.30 14.03 20.11
C MET A 1 0.91 13.05 19.08
N ARG A 2 0.25 12.78 17.95
CA ARG A 2 0.78 11.99 16.82
C ARG A 2 1.36 12.95 15.76
N SER A 3 2.27 13.80 16.21
CA SER A 3 2.98 14.74 15.35
C SER A 3 4.01 13.94 14.54
N MET A 4 3.60 13.45 13.38
CA MET A 4 4.42 13.00 12.25
C MET A 4 3.54 12.23 11.25
N ARG A 5 2.63 12.94 10.57
CA ARG A 5 2.30 12.59 9.18
C ARG A 5 3.49 13.00 8.30
N ARG A 6 4.65 12.38 8.52
CA ARG A 6 5.74 12.44 7.54
C ARG A 6 5.40 11.33 6.57
N GLY A 7 4.59 11.66 5.57
CA GLY A 7 4.44 10.79 4.41
C GLY A 7 5.82 10.46 3.91
N ILE A 8 6.21 9.20 4.05
CA ILE A 8 7.50 8.75 3.53
C ILE A 8 7.35 8.71 2.02
N LYS A 9 8.31 9.30 1.32
CA LYS A 9 8.29 9.41 -0.15
C LYS A 9 8.16 8.03 -0.80
N GLU A 10 8.72 7.02 -0.15
CA GLU A 10 8.64 5.62 -0.52
C GLU A 10 7.19 5.12 -0.58
N MET A 11 6.35 5.45 0.40
CA MET A 11 4.95 5.01 0.44
C MET A 11 4.14 5.69 -0.65
N ASP A 12 4.38 6.99 -0.89
CA ASP A 12 3.76 7.74 -1.99
C ASP A 12 4.06 7.12 -3.36
N ILE A 13 5.32 6.71 -3.59
CA ILE A 13 5.74 6.02 -4.83
C ILE A 13 5.05 4.65 -4.96
N ILE A 14 5.00 3.88 -3.87
CA ILE A 14 4.38 2.55 -3.87
C ILE A 14 2.88 2.65 -4.18
N LEU A 15 2.16 3.52 -3.48
CA LEU A 15 0.71 3.71 -3.65
C LEU A 15 0.40 4.27 -5.03
N SER A 16 1.17 5.25 -5.53
CA SER A 16 0.98 5.81 -6.87
C SER A 16 1.13 4.75 -7.96
N ARG A 17 2.09 3.83 -7.82
CA ARG A 17 2.28 2.72 -8.77
C ARG A 17 1.15 1.71 -8.71
N TYR A 18 0.72 1.35 -7.50
CA TYR A 18 -0.41 0.45 -7.33
C TYR A 18 -1.68 1.07 -7.95
N ALA A 19 -1.95 2.33 -7.64
CA ALA A 19 -3.09 3.05 -8.19
C ALA A 19 -3.07 3.08 -9.72
N ALA A 20 -1.94 3.43 -10.33
CA ALA A 20 -1.81 3.46 -11.79
C ALA A 20 -2.00 2.08 -12.45
N ALA A 21 -1.74 0.98 -11.74
CA ALA A 21 -1.82 -0.38 -12.29
C ALA A 21 -3.15 -1.10 -12.00
N ARG A 22 -3.79 -0.81 -10.86
CA ARG A 22 -4.91 -1.60 -10.35
C ARG A 22 -6.16 -0.78 -10.02
N LEU A 23 -6.08 0.54 -9.82
CA LEU A 23 -7.22 1.33 -9.33
C LEU A 23 -8.44 1.22 -10.26
N ASP A 24 -8.23 1.25 -11.58
CA ASP A 24 -9.31 1.09 -12.58
C ASP A 24 -9.94 -0.31 -12.60
N ALA A 25 -9.27 -1.31 -12.02
CA ALA A 25 -9.73 -2.70 -11.98
C ALA A 25 -10.32 -3.09 -10.61
N LEU A 26 -10.27 -2.22 -9.61
CA LEU A 26 -10.85 -2.48 -8.29
C LEU A 26 -12.37 -2.36 -8.32
N GLY A 27 -13.06 -3.34 -7.74
CA GLY A 27 -14.50 -3.23 -7.49
C GLY A 27 -14.82 -2.29 -6.33
N GLU A 28 -16.09 -1.92 -6.16
CA GLU A 28 -16.54 -0.96 -5.12
C GLU A 28 -16.07 -1.35 -3.71
N ALA A 29 -16.22 -2.62 -3.31
CA ALA A 29 -15.78 -3.07 -1.99
C ALA A 29 -14.25 -2.99 -1.77
N GLN A 30 -13.47 -3.12 -2.85
CA GLN A 30 -12.01 -2.99 -2.77
C GLN A 30 -11.58 -1.53 -2.76
N LEU A 31 -12.30 -0.65 -3.47
CA LEU A 31 -12.10 0.80 -3.40
C LEU A 31 -12.38 1.33 -2.00
N ASP A 32 -13.46 0.86 -1.35
CA ASP A 32 -13.76 1.21 0.05
C ASP A 32 -12.66 0.72 1.00
N LEU A 33 -12.15 -0.50 0.77
CA LEU A 33 -11.04 -1.03 1.55
C LEU A 33 -9.74 -0.24 1.34
N TYR A 34 -9.48 0.18 0.10
CA TYR A 34 -8.33 0.99 -0.25
C TYR A 34 -8.40 2.39 0.37
N ASP A 35 -9.57 3.04 0.36
CA ASP A 35 -9.77 4.34 1.01
C ASP A 35 -9.53 4.27 2.53
N ARG A 36 -10.02 3.19 3.17
CA ARG A 36 -9.72 2.90 4.58
C ARG A 36 -8.24 2.68 4.83
N LEU A 37 -7.54 1.99 3.92
CA LEU A 37 -6.09 1.79 4.01
C LEU A 37 -5.34 3.13 3.95
N LEU A 38 -5.75 4.06 3.08
CA LEU A 38 -5.15 5.39 2.96
C LEU A 38 -5.34 6.27 4.21
N CYS A 39 -6.27 5.91 5.10
CA CYS A 39 -6.45 6.60 6.38
C CYS A 39 -5.43 6.16 7.45
N GLU A 40 -4.74 5.04 7.25
CA GLU A 40 -3.73 4.51 8.17
C GLU A 40 -2.42 5.32 8.13
N ASN A 41 -1.50 5.03 9.05
CA ASN A 41 -0.20 5.71 9.10
C ASN A 41 0.74 5.16 8.02
N ASP A 42 1.39 6.05 7.24
CA ASP A 42 2.35 5.66 6.22
C ASP A 42 3.49 4.75 6.72
N GLN A 43 3.92 4.93 7.98
CA GLN A 43 4.92 4.07 8.60
C GLN A 43 4.39 2.64 8.82
N ASP A 44 3.14 2.52 9.26
CA ASP A 44 2.48 1.22 9.48
C ASP A 44 2.23 0.53 8.13
N LEU A 45 1.73 1.28 7.14
CA LEU A 45 1.56 0.80 5.77
C LEU A 45 2.87 0.28 5.19
N TYR A 46 3.96 1.02 5.36
CA TYR A 46 5.27 0.59 4.90
C TYR A 46 5.75 -0.68 5.60
N GLN A 47 5.53 -0.81 6.91
CA GLN A 47 5.85 -2.03 7.65
C GLN A 47 5.06 -3.23 7.14
N TRP A 48 3.79 -3.04 6.76
CA TRP A 48 2.96 -4.13 6.22
C TRP A 48 3.41 -4.53 4.81
N VAL A 49 3.62 -3.55 3.93
CA VAL A 49 4.04 -3.79 2.53
C VAL A 49 5.43 -4.43 2.47
N THR A 50 6.33 -4.06 3.37
CA THR A 50 7.68 -4.67 3.45
C THR A 50 7.71 -5.99 4.23
N GLY A 51 6.56 -6.45 4.75
CA GLY A 51 6.46 -7.70 5.51
C GLY A 51 7.11 -7.68 6.89
N GLN A 52 7.42 -6.48 7.43
CA GLN A 52 7.96 -6.31 8.77
C GLN A 52 6.91 -6.61 9.85
N VAL A 53 5.64 -6.30 9.57
CA VAL A 53 4.50 -6.52 10.45
C VAL A 53 3.35 -7.08 9.60
N ALA A 54 2.55 -8.00 10.16
CA ALA A 54 1.36 -8.47 9.48
C ALA A 54 0.28 -7.37 9.46
N PRO A 55 -0.32 -7.06 8.30
CA PRO A 55 -1.47 -6.16 8.24
C PRO A 55 -2.66 -6.74 9.00
N PRO A 56 -3.48 -5.91 9.68
CA PRO A 56 -4.70 -6.39 10.30
C PRO A 56 -5.76 -6.72 9.25
N ASP A 57 -6.66 -7.66 9.56
CA ASP A 57 -7.88 -7.83 8.78
C ASP A 57 -8.69 -6.52 8.78
N PRO A 58 -9.22 -6.08 7.64
CA PRO A 58 -9.35 -6.79 6.35
C PRO A 58 -8.26 -6.46 5.29
N PHE A 59 -7.14 -5.84 5.66
CA PHE A 59 -6.17 -5.31 4.69
C PHE A 59 -5.19 -6.36 4.11
N GLY A 60 -5.20 -7.60 4.61
CA GLY A 60 -4.20 -8.62 4.27
C GLY A 60 -4.02 -8.84 2.77
N ASP A 61 -5.11 -9.13 2.06
CA ASP A 61 -5.07 -9.42 0.63
C ASP A 61 -4.62 -8.19 -0.18
N LEU A 62 -5.13 -7.00 0.18
CA LEU A 62 -4.82 -5.76 -0.50
C LEU A 62 -3.34 -5.38 -0.33
N VAL A 63 -2.80 -5.48 0.89
CA VAL A 63 -1.38 -5.19 1.16
C VAL A 63 -0.47 -6.19 0.47
N ALA A 64 -0.84 -7.48 0.43
CA ALA A 64 -0.07 -8.49 -0.28
C ALA A 64 0.00 -8.17 -1.79
N GLU A 65 -1.10 -7.72 -2.38
CA GLU A 65 -1.12 -7.29 -3.79
C GLU A 65 -0.24 -6.06 -4.04
N ILE A 66 -0.31 -5.04 -3.17
CA ILE A 66 0.54 -3.85 -3.22
C ILE A 66 2.03 -4.25 -3.14
N ALA A 67 2.38 -5.15 -2.21
CA ALA A 67 3.73 -5.64 -2.03
C ALA A 67 4.27 -6.34 -3.29
N LEU A 68 3.47 -7.24 -3.89
CA LEU A 68 3.84 -7.95 -5.12
C LEU A 68 4.11 -6.98 -6.29
N LEU A 69 3.26 -5.98 -6.48
CA LEU A 69 3.44 -4.97 -7.54
C LEU A 69 4.66 -4.08 -7.30
N SER A 70 4.94 -3.76 -6.04
CA SER A 70 6.08 -2.94 -5.66
C SER A 70 7.42 -3.65 -5.90
N ASP A 71 7.50 -4.96 -5.63
CA ASP A 71 8.70 -5.78 -5.84
C ASP A 71 8.93 -6.11 -7.33
N ALA A 72 7.86 -6.42 -8.07
CA ALA A 72 7.94 -6.67 -9.51
C ALA A 72 8.54 -5.47 -10.28
N SER A 73 8.25 -4.25 -9.83
CA SER A 73 8.80 -3.01 -10.41
C SER A 73 10.29 -2.80 -10.09
N ARG A 74 10.83 -3.45 -9.06
CA ARG A 74 12.25 -3.38 -8.67
C ARG A 74 13.11 -4.36 -9.50
N SER A 75 12.51 -5.44 -9.99
CA SER A 75 13.19 -6.47 -10.80
C SER A 75 13.28 -6.14 -12.29
N ALA A 76 12.46 -5.21 -12.79
CA ALA A 76 12.46 -4.79 -14.20
C ALA A 76 13.63 -3.85 -14.60
N VAL A 77 14.52 -3.51 -13.67
CA VAL A 77 15.79 -2.82 -13.96
C VAL A 77 16.90 -3.87 -14.04
N LYS A 78 17.02 -4.52 -15.19
CA LYS A 78 18.23 -5.29 -15.57
C LYS A 78 18.54 -5.06 -17.04
#